data_AF-A0A7H1MER0-F1
#
_entry.id   AF-A0A7H1MER0-F1
#
_cell.length_a   1.000
_cell.length_b   1.000
_cell.length_c   1.000
_cell.angle_alpha   90.00
_cell.angle_beta   90.00
_cell.angle_gamma   90.00
#
_symmetry.space_group_name_H-M   'P 1'
#
loop_
_entity.id
_entity.type
_entity.pdbx_description
1 polymer ?
#
loop_
_entity_poly.entity_id
_entity_poly.type
_entity_poly.pdbx_seq_one_letter_code
_entity_poly.pdbx_strand_id
1 'polypeptide(L)'
;MTTDTVPKAAGREGRVGNRHTVRVAGIAKGSGMICPDMATMLGFIVCDAKVSQPVLQMLTQEIADLSFNAITVDGDTSTNDSFVVVAAGKNGQNEIDNIADPRYDQLKALLAGLALDPAQTIVRNEEGAAKFITIRWKTPPAAPKPAKRPMPLPTRRW
;
A
#
# COMPACT_ATOMS: atom_id res chain seq x y z
N MET A 1 11.74 7.81 -17.97
CA MET A 1 12.71 7.86 -16.85
C MET A 1 13.33 9.26 -16.86
N THR A 2 13.46 9.92 -15.72
CA THR A 2 14.06 11.28 -15.63
C THR A 2 15.48 11.20 -15.07
N THR A 3 15.61 11.24 -13.75
CA THR A 3 16.87 11.05 -13.01
C THR A 3 17.06 9.61 -12.55
N ASP A 4 16.15 8.70 -12.91
CA ASP A 4 16.28 7.28 -12.64
C ASP A 4 17.47 6.70 -13.41
N THR A 5 18.40 6.03 -12.72
CA THR A 5 19.53 5.34 -13.37
C THR A 5 19.21 3.88 -13.76
N VAL A 6 18.13 3.31 -13.21
CA VAL A 6 17.67 1.95 -13.52
C VAL A 6 16.15 1.89 -13.74
N PRO A 7 15.67 1.03 -14.66
CA PRO A 7 14.25 0.71 -14.78
C PRO A 7 13.70 0.08 -13.51
N LYS A 8 12.48 0.47 -13.12
CA LYS A 8 11.79 -0.08 -11.94
C LYS A 8 10.51 -0.78 -12.41
N ALA A 9 10.63 -2.07 -12.71
CA ALA A 9 9.53 -2.89 -13.20
C ALA A 9 9.50 -4.22 -12.43
N ALA A 10 8.31 -4.73 -12.17
CA ALA A 10 8.09 -6.02 -11.51
C ALA A 10 6.88 -6.73 -12.11
N GLY A 11 6.88 -8.07 -12.04
CA GLY A 11 5.77 -8.91 -12.43
C GLY A 11 5.58 -10.04 -11.44
N ARG A 12 4.34 -10.36 -11.09
CA ARG A 12 4.01 -11.43 -10.14
C ARG A 12 2.74 -12.17 -10.60
N GLU A 13 2.64 -13.41 -10.14
CA GLU A 13 1.41 -14.20 -10.23
C GLU A 13 1.02 -14.67 -8.85
N GLY A 14 -0.28 -14.71 -8.57
CA GLY A 14 -0.79 -15.15 -7.28
C GLY A 14 -2.17 -15.77 -7.38
N ARG A 15 -2.41 -16.80 -6.57
CA ARG A 15 -3.71 -17.46 -6.51
C ARG A 15 -4.69 -16.56 -5.76
N VAL A 16 -5.81 -16.21 -6.40
CA VAL A 16 -6.90 -15.43 -5.81
C VAL A 16 -8.18 -16.25 -5.90
N GLY A 17 -8.72 -16.61 -4.75
CA GLY A 17 -9.71 -17.67 -4.60
C GLY A 17 -9.12 -19.06 -4.81
N ASN A 18 -9.97 -20.01 -5.19
CA ASN A 18 -9.57 -21.41 -5.29
C ASN A 18 -9.19 -21.87 -6.69
N ARG A 19 -9.58 -21.14 -7.73
CA ARG A 19 -9.54 -21.61 -9.12
C ARG A 19 -8.73 -20.72 -10.07
N HIS A 20 -8.47 -19.47 -9.71
CA HIS A 20 -7.87 -18.50 -10.61
C HIS A 20 -6.50 -18.04 -10.10
N THR A 21 -5.57 -17.89 -11.03
CA THR A 21 -4.29 -17.20 -10.82
C THR A 21 -4.43 -15.82 -11.45
N VAL A 22 -4.19 -14.78 -10.66
CA VAL A 22 -4.13 -13.38 -11.11
C VAL A 22 -2.70 -13.07 -11.53
N ARG A 23 -2.54 -12.41 -12.67
CA ARG A 23 -1.27 -11.85 -13.13
C ARG A 23 -1.24 -10.36 -12.88
N VAL A 24 -0.12 -9.89 -12.37
CA VAL A 24 0.10 -8.48 -12.06
C VAL A 24 1.44 -8.02 -12.61
N ALA A 25 1.47 -6.82 -13.17
CA ALA A 25 2.70 -6.16 -13.60
C ALA A 25 2.69 -4.71 -13.14
N GLY A 26 3.85 -4.18 -12.78
CA GLY A 26 3.97 -2.85 -12.21
C GLY A 26 5.23 -2.15 -12.68
N ILE A 27 5.13 -0.85 -12.87
CA ILE A 27 6.25 0.05 -13.16
C ILE A 27 6.20 1.26 -12.24
N ALA A 28 7.36 1.83 -11.93
CA ALA A 28 7.45 3.11 -11.24
C ALA A 28 8.58 3.99 -11.79
N LYS A 29 8.45 5.30 -11.57
CA LYS A 29 9.49 6.32 -11.81
C LYS A 29 9.63 7.17 -10.54
N GLY A 30 10.86 7.50 -10.18
CA GLY A 30 11.21 8.34 -9.03
C GLY A 30 12.61 8.01 -8.50
N SER A 31 13.39 9.04 -8.15
CA SER A 31 14.72 8.92 -7.54
C SER A 31 15.14 10.14 -6.69
N GLY A 32 14.22 11.07 -6.42
CA GLY A 32 14.42 12.28 -5.59
C GLY A 32 13.08 12.99 -5.35
N MET A 33 13.02 13.90 -4.37
CA MET A 33 11.81 14.56 -3.84
C MET A 33 10.76 13.55 -3.32
N ILE A 34 11.15 12.61 -2.46
CA ILE A 34 10.24 11.56 -1.96
C ILE A 34 9.98 11.79 -0.46
N CYS A 35 8.83 12.39 -0.13
CA CYS A 35 8.31 12.53 1.23
C CYS A 35 6.77 12.51 1.22
N PRO A 36 6.12 11.35 1.40
CA PRO A 36 4.75 11.17 0.92
C PRO A 36 3.68 11.78 1.83
N ASP A 37 2.98 12.77 1.26
CA ASP A 37 1.52 12.97 1.33
C ASP A 37 1.01 12.96 -0.12
N MET A 38 1.26 11.82 -0.80
CA MET A 38 1.55 11.71 -2.24
C MET A 38 2.88 12.43 -2.59
N ALA A 39 4.00 11.72 -2.84
CA ALA A 39 5.31 12.32 -3.22
C ALA A 39 6.05 11.58 -4.35
N THR A 40 7.03 12.28 -4.97
CA THR A 40 7.46 12.25 -6.40
C THR A 40 7.51 10.89 -7.06
N MET A 41 6.35 10.36 -7.46
CA MET A 41 6.30 9.01 -8.03
C MET A 41 5.20 8.86 -9.07
N LEU A 42 5.58 8.36 -10.25
CA LEU A 42 4.63 7.87 -11.25
C LEU A 42 4.62 6.35 -11.19
N GLY A 43 3.56 5.78 -10.64
CA GLY A 43 3.42 4.35 -10.42
C GLY A 43 2.21 3.80 -11.15
N PHE A 44 2.40 2.73 -11.91
CA PHE A 44 1.34 2.08 -12.64
C PHE A 44 1.37 0.59 -12.35
N ILE A 45 0.24 0.04 -11.91
CA ILE A 45 0.05 -1.40 -11.76
C ILE A 45 -1.10 -1.83 -12.66
N VAL A 46 -0.91 -2.93 -13.37
CA VAL A 46 -1.93 -3.57 -14.19
C VAL A 46 -2.17 -4.99 -13.66
N CYS A 47 -3.42 -5.42 -13.60
CA CYS A 47 -3.80 -6.78 -13.25
C CYS A 47 -4.92 -7.31 -14.14
N ASP A 48 -5.02 -8.63 -14.28
CA ASP A 48 -6.09 -9.29 -15.05
C ASP A 48 -7.31 -9.66 -14.19
N ALA A 49 -7.29 -9.34 -12.89
CA ALA A 49 -8.40 -9.57 -11.97
C ALA A 49 -9.66 -8.80 -12.38
N LYS A 50 -10.83 -9.40 -12.15
CA LYS A 50 -12.12 -8.72 -12.29
C LYS A 50 -12.56 -8.15 -10.92
N VAL A 51 -12.62 -6.83 -10.81
CA VAL A 51 -12.87 -6.09 -9.56
C VAL A 51 -13.79 -4.91 -9.88
N SER A 52 -14.76 -4.62 -9.01
CA SER A 52 -15.63 -3.46 -9.18
C SER A 52 -14.85 -2.16 -8.96
N GLN A 53 -15.26 -1.07 -9.62
CA GLN A 53 -14.57 0.23 -9.50
C GLN A 53 -14.47 0.75 -8.06
N PRO A 54 -15.52 0.69 -7.21
CA PRO A 54 -15.42 1.16 -5.82
C PRO A 54 -14.41 0.34 -5.00
N VAL A 55 -14.38 -0.98 -5.19
CA VAL A 55 -13.41 -1.86 -4.51
C VAL A 55 -11.99 -1.57 -5.00
N LEU A 56 -11.80 -1.40 -6.31
CA LEU A 56 -10.50 -1.08 -6.90
C LEU A 56 -9.95 0.25 -6.35
N GLN A 57 -10.80 1.25 -6.14
CA GLN A 57 -10.39 2.53 -5.57
C GLN A 57 -9.91 2.40 -4.12
N MET A 58 -10.65 1.66 -3.27
CA MET A 58 -10.20 1.38 -1.89
C MET A 58 -8.89 0.60 -1.88
N LEU A 59 -8.80 -0.43 -2.73
CA LEU A 59 -7.64 -1.30 -2.82
C LEU A 59 -6.41 -0.52 -3.32
N THR A 60 -6.59 0.44 -4.23
CA THR A 60 -5.52 1.34 -4.69
C THR A 60 -4.95 2.19 -3.55
N GLN A 61 -5.82 2.76 -2.72
CA GLN A 61 -5.40 3.54 -1.55
C GLN A 61 -4.62 2.68 -0.56
N GLU A 62 -5.15 1.50 -0.22
CA GLU A 62 -4.47 0.59 0.72
C GLU A 62 -3.11 0.12 0.19
N ILE A 63 -2.97 -0.13 -1.12
CA ILE A 63 -1.68 -0.45 -1.72
C ILE A 63 -0.72 0.73 -1.59
N ALA A 64 -1.16 1.94 -1.93
CA ALA A 64 -0.33 3.14 -1.84
C ALA A 64 0.21 3.33 -0.41
N ASP A 65 -0.67 3.17 0.59
CA ASP A 65 -0.33 3.29 2.02
C ASP A 65 0.67 2.23 2.49
N LEU A 66 0.59 1.01 1.95
CA LEU A 66 1.49 -0.09 2.29
C LEU A 66 2.82 -0.08 1.54
N SER A 67 2.99 0.75 0.50
CA SER A 67 4.21 0.79 -0.31
C SER A 67 4.77 2.20 -0.49
N PHE A 68 4.22 2.99 -1.40
CA PHE A 68 4.80 4.24 -1.86
C PHE A 68 4.66 5.36 -0.82
N ASN A 69 3.59 5.35 -0.01
CA ASN A 69 3.44 6.28 1.11
C ASN A 69 4.27 5.87 2.33
N ALA A 70 4.92 4.70 2.30
CA ALA A 70 5.76 4.18 3.38
C ALA A 70 7.26 4.37 3.14
N ILE A 71 7.65 5.11 2.09
CA ILE A 71 9.05 5.39 1.75
C ILE A 71 9.32 6.90 1.77
N THR A 72 10.52 7.30 2.18
CA THR A 72 11.00 8.69 2.05
C THR A 72 12.48 8.68 1.67
N VAL A 73 12.92 9.73 1.00
CA VAL A 73 14.28 9.92 0.48
C VAL A 73 14.90 11.18 1.09
N ASP A 74 14.37 12.36 0.77
CA ASP A 74 14.97 13.66 1.11
C ASP A 74 14.05 14.59 1.93
N GLY A 75 12.77 14.22 2.14
CA GLY A 75 11.84 15.00 2.95
C GLY A 75 11.02 16.03 2.17
N ASP A 76 11.26 16.18 0.86
CA ASP A 76 10.53 17.10 -0.02
C ASP A 76 9.35 16.41 -0.74
N THR A 77 8.17 17.04 -0.72
CA THR A 77 6.94 16.53 -1.37
C THR A 77 6.78 17.11 -2.78
N SER A 78 6.35 16.29 -3.76
CA SER A 78 6.15 16.73 -5.15
C SER A 78 4.84 17.48 -5.39
N THR A 79 4.70 18.06 -6.58
CA THR A 79 3.44 18.65 -7.09
C THR A 79 2.68 17.76 -8.07
N ASN A 80 3.23 16.60 -8.49
CA ASN A 80 2.75 15.83 -9.65
C ASN A 80 2.62 14.33 -9.42
N ASP A 81 2.24 13.94 -8.20
CA ASP A 81 2.19 12.53 -7.81
C ASP A 81 1.00 11.79 -8.39
N SER A 82 1.26 10.57 -8.87
CA SER A 82 0.21 9.76 -9.48
C SER A 82 0.51 8.27 -9.33
N PHE A 83 -0.44 7.59 -8.71
CA PHE A 83 -0.46 6.13 -8.60
C PHE A 83 -1.76 5.60 -9.20
N VAL A 84 -1.65 4.70 -10.17
CA VAL A 84 -2.78 4.16 -10.92
C VAL A 84 -2.75 2.64 -10.89
N VAL A 85 -3.87 2.03 -10.54
CA VAL A 85 -4.08 0.59 -10.67
C VAL A 85 -5.16 0.35 -11.72
N VAL A 86 -4.87 -0.52 -12.69
CA VAL A 86 -5.77 -0.90 -13.78
C VAL A 86 -6.11 -2.38 -13.66
N ALA A 87 -7.40 -2.69 -13.56
CA ALA A 87 -7.91 -4.06 -13.53
C ALA A 87 -8.59 -4.39 -14.85
N ALA A 88 -8.00 -5.28 -15.66
CA ALA A 88 -8.47 -5.60 -17.00
C ALA A 88 -9.63 -6.61 -17.02
N GLY A 89 -9.88 -7.34 -15.92
CA GLY A 89 -10.99 -8.30 -15.82
C GLY A 89 -10.92 -9.50 -16.75
N LYS A 90 -9.73 -9.86 -17.24
CA LYS A 90 -9.52 -10.89 -18.28
C LYS A 90 -9.23 -12.30 -17.75
N ASN A 91 -9.14 -12.51 -16.43
CA ASN A 91 -8.78 -13.82 -15.85
C ASN A 91 -9.97 -14.80 -15.65
N GLY A 92 -11.19 -14.38 -16.03
CA GLY A 92 -12.40 -15.21 -15.99
C GLY A 92 -13.00 -15.46 -14.60
N GLN A 93 -12.46 -14.84 -13.53
CA GLN A 93 -13.05 -14.95 -12.20
C GLN A 93 -14.35 -14.13 -12.07
N ASN A 94 -15.24 -14.54 -11.16
CA ASN A 94 -16.38 -13.70 -10.76
C ASN A 94 -15.87 -12.36 -10.20
N GLU A 95 -16.59 -11.28 -10.44
CA GLU A 95 -16.18 -9.96 -9.94
C GLU A 95 -16.00 -9.96 -8.43
N ILE A 96 -14.95 -9.27 -7.95
CA ILE A 96 -14.78 -8.92 -6.54
C ILE A 96 -15.44 -7.56 -6.36
N ASP A 97 -16.62 -7.53 -5.76
CA ASP A 97 -17.48 -6.34 -5.68
C ASP A 97 -17.62 -5.76 -4.27
N ASN A 98 -17.07 -6.45 -3.25
CA ASN A 98 -17.09 -6.01 -1.86
C ASN A 98 -15.81 -6.40 -1.11
N ILE A 99 -15.51 -5.69 -0.03
CA ILE A 99 -14.29 -5.91 0.79
C ILE A 99 -14.39 -7.11 1.73
N ALA A 100 -15.60 -7.64 1.96
CA ALA A 100 -15.80 -8.82 2.80
C ALA A 100 -15.51 -10.13 2.04
N ASP A 101 -15.31 -10.06 0.72
CA ASP A 101 -14.89 -11.18 -0.10
C ASP A 101 -13.49 -11.66 0.33
N PRO A 102 -13.29 -12.94 0.69
CA PRO A 102 -11.97 -13.46 1.06
C PRO A 102 -10.87 -13.25 -0.01
N ARG A 103 -11.27 -13.08 -1.27
CA ARG A 103 -10.37 -12.79 -2.39
C ARG A 103 -9.81 -11.38 -2.34
N TYR A 104 -10.48 -10.45 -1.65
CA TYR A 104 -10.05 -9.06 -1.49
C TYR A 104 -8.66 -9.00 -0.84
N ASP A 105 -8.49 -9.64 0.32
CA ASP A 105 -7.21 -9.64 1.04
C ASP A 105 -6.10 -10.37 0.28
N GLN A 106 -6.45 -11.42 -0.48
CA GLN A 106 -5.50 -12.15 -1.32
C GLN A 106 -5.00 -11.29 -2.47
N LEU A 107 -5.91 -10.59 -3.15
CA LEU A 107 -5.56 -9.67 -4.23
C LEU A 107 -4.75 -8.48 -3.69
N LYS A 108 -5.15 -7.93 -2.54
CA LYS A 108 -4.40 -6.87 -1.86
C LYS A 108 -2.98 -7.31 -1.54
N ALA A 109 -2.81 -8.47 -0.92
CA ALA A 109 -1.48 -8.99 -0.57
C ALA A 109 -0.60 -9.18 -1.82
N LEU A 110 -1.18 -9.66 -2.93
CA LEU A 110 -0.47 -9.81 -4.20
C LEU A 110 -0.01 -8.47 -4.78
N LEU A 111 -0.91 -7.49 -4.85
CA LEU A 111 -0.64 -6.17 -5.43
C LEU A 111 0.28 -5.34 -4.52
N ALA A 112 0.08 -5.36 -3.20
CA ALA A 112 0.98 -4.70 -2.25
C ALA A 112 2.38 -5.34 -2.29
N GLY A 113 2.45 -6.67 -2.36
CA GLY A 113 3.71 -7.39 -2.53
C GLY A 113 4.45 -7.02 -3.81
N LEU A 114 3.73 -6.80 -4.92
CA LEU A 114 4.29 -6.27 -6.16
C LEU A 114 4.78 -4.84 -5.99
N ALA A 115 3.98 -3.96 -5.39
CA ALA A 115 4.26 -2.54 -5.26
C ALA A 115 5.48 -2.23 -4.39
N LEU A 116 5.81 -3.11 -3.44
CA LEU A 116 7.02 -3.02 -2.63
C LEU A 116 8.31 -3.09 -3.45
N ASP A 117 8.36 -3.89 -4.52
CA ASP A 117 9.57 -4.06 -5.33
C ASP A 117 10.02 -2.73 -5.99
N PRO A 118 9.17 -2.04 -6.80
CA PRO A 118 9.53 -0.75 -7.36
C PRO A 118 9.69 0.33 -6.28
N ALA A 119 8.89 0.32 -5.20
CA ALA A 119 9.02 1.28 -4.10
C ALA A 119 10.40 1.21 -3.42
N GLN A 120 10.87 0.01 -3.08
CA GLN A 120 12.21 -0.17 -2.51
C GLN A 120 13.30 0.19 -3.52
N THR A 121 13.06 -0.06 -4.82
CA THR A 121 14.00 0.31 -5.88
C THR A 121 14.12 1.83 -6.03
N ILE A 122 13.06 2.61 -5.74
CA ILE A 122 13.13 4.08 -5.65
C ILE A 122 14.11 4.51 -4.58
N VAL A 123 13.95 4.03 -3.35
CA VAL A 123 14.82 4.41 -2.22
C VAL A 123 16.27 4.00 -2.46
N ARG A 124 16.49 2.81 -3.04
CA ARG A 124 17.84 2.31 -3.33
C ARG A 124 18.52 3.02 -4.50
N ASN A 125 17.75 3.67 -5.37
CA ASN A 125 18.25 4.37 -6.53
C ASN A 125 18.05 5.89 -6.40
N GLU A 126 18.15 6.41 -5.18
CA GLU A 126 18.38 7.84 -5.01
C GLU A 126 19.82 8.19 -5.42
N GLU A 127 19.95 9.35 -6.05
CA GLU A 127 21.20 10.03 -6.32
C GLU A 127 22.06 10.19 -5.05
N GLY A 128 23.05 9.32 -4.89
CA GLY A 128 24.00 9.36 -3.76
C GLY A 128 23.70 8.37 -2.63
N ALA A 129 22.63 7.58 -2.71
CA ALA A 129 22.30 6.58 -1.71
C ALA A 129 23.35 5.46 -1.63
N ALA A 130 24.02 5.35 -0.48
CA ALA A 130 24.95 4.25 -0.18
C ALA A 130 24.34 3.15 0.72
N LYS A 131 23.23 3.45 1.42
CA LYS A 131 22.63 2.56 2.41
C LYS A 131 21.11 2.62 2.36
N PHE A 132 20.47 1.47 2.52
CA PHE A 132 19.02 1.33 2.65
C PHE A 132 18.66 1.03 4.11
N ILE A 133 17.77 1.83 4.71
CA ILE A 133 17.35 1.72 6.11
C ILE A 133 15.88 1.33 6.17
N THR A 134 15.54 0.34 7.01
CA THR A 134 14.15 -0.04 7.29
C THR A 134 13.83 0.23 8.76
N ILE A 135 12.80 1.04 9.00
CA ILE A 135 12.29 1.32 10.35
C ILE A 135 11.07 0.42 10.60
N ARG A 136 11.12 -0.38 11.66
CA ARG A 136 9.97 -1.18 12.12
C ARG A 136 9.58 -0.70 13.51
N TRP A 137 8.35 -0.24 13.65
CA TRP A 137 7.80 0.17 14.93
C TRP A 137 6.65 -0.77 15.32
N LYS A 138 6.39 -0.91 16.63
CA LYS A 138 5.26 -1.66 17.16
C LYS A 138 4.44 -0.71 18.02
N THR A 139 3.14 -0.64 17.77
CA THR A 139 2.23 0.06 18.68
C THR A 139 2.22 -0.68 20.02
N PRO A 140 2.48 -0.02 21.16
CA PRO A 140 2.28 -0.65 22.45
C PRO A 140 0.80 -1.05 22.60
N PRO A 141 0.50 -2.15 23.31
CA PRO A 141 -0.88 -2.55 23.57
C PRO A 141 -1.64 -1.41 24.25
N ALA A 142 -2.90 -1.21 23.86
CA ALA A 142 -3.74 -0.16 24.43
C ALA A 142 -3.77 -0.29 25.96
N ALA A 143 -3.49 0.81 26.66
CA ALA A 143 -3.55 0.83 28.11
C ALA A 143 -4.95 0.36 28.57
N PRO A 144 -5.05 -0.50 29.60
CA PRO A 144 -6.35 -0.91 30.12
C PRO A 144 -7.15 0.33 30.52
N LYS A 145 -8.40 0.41 30.05
CA LYS A 145 -9.31 1.50 30.45
C LYS A 145 -9.32 1.60 31.97
N PRO A 146 -9.11 2.79 32.56
CA PRO A 146 -9.14 2.93 34.02
C PRO A 146 -10.47 2.39 34.54
N ALA A 147 -10.40 1.51 35.54
CA ALA A 147 -11.58 0.99 36.21
C ALA A 147 -12.44 2.18 36.66
N LYS A 148 -13.74 2.16 36.33
CA LYS A 148 -14.68 3.18 36.80
C LYS A 148 -14.53 3.29 38.31
N ARG A 149 -14.09 4.46 38.80
CA ARG A 149 -14.04 4.74 40.24
C ARG A 149 -15.41 4.40 40.83
N PRO A 150 -15.48 3.58 41.90
CA PRO A 150 -16.75 3.32 42.55
C PRO A 150 -17.36 4.65 43.01
N MET A 151 -18.64 4.84 42.72
CA MET A 151 -19.39 6.01 43.17
C MET A 151 -19.24 6.15 44.69
N PRO A 152 -18.92 7.34 45.22
CA PRO A 152 -18.89 7.54 46.66
C PRO A 152 -20.28 7.25 47.23
N LEU A 153 -20.33 6.36 48.23
CA LEU A 153 -21.56 6.05 48.96
C LEU A 153 -22.11 7.35 49.58
N PRO A 154 -23.43 7.60 49.51
CA PRO A 154 -24.01 8.80 50.10
C PRO A 154 -23.79 8.78 51.61
N THR A 155 -23.08 9.80 52.10
CA THR A 155 -22.93 10.01 53.54
C THR A 155 -24.28 10.42 54.11
N ARG A 156 -24.92 9.52 54.86
CA ARG A 156 -26.09 9.85 55.68
C ARG A 156 -25.63 10.87 56.74
N ARG A 157 -26.05 12.12 56.58
CA ARG A 157 -26.10 13.08 57.70
C ARG A 157 -27.36 12.76 58.50
N TRP A 158 -27.18 12.58 59.80
CA TRP A 158 -28.24 12.49 60.80
C TRP A 158 -28.95 13.84 60.93
#